data_AF-A0A124IHG2-F1
#
_entry.id   AF-A0A124IHG2-F1
#
_cell.length_a   1.000
_cell.length_b   1.000
_cell.length_c   1.000
_cell.angle_alpha   90.00
_cell.angle_beta   90.00
_cell.angle_gamma   90.00
#
_symmetry.space_group_name_H-M   'P 1'
#
loop_
_entity.id
_entity.type
_entity.pdbx_description
1 polymer ?
#
loop_
_entity_poly.entity_id
_entity_poly.type
_entity_poly.pdbx_seq_one_letter_code
_entity_poly.pdbx_strand_id
1 'polypeptide(L)'
;MKRGQKIVITIIIVIGIVVVYLHFAPVSFDASACGGGYKRWVADSHSEGLINLFIEEKGLDKGTNLILMSKPSDIADTVNWNGRDIYATIELEVDGRPFSVSYSGKRYWIEKYAWKIDNIVSGIVIRRGAN
;
A
#
# COMPACT_ATOMS: atom_id res chain seq x y z
N MET A 1 25.02 -5.47 41.54
CA MET A 1 24.77 -4.60 40.36
C MET A 1 24.66 -3.14 40.80
N LYS A 2 25.49 -2.25 40.25
CA LYS A 2 25.51 -0.82 40.63
C LYS A 2 24.21 -0.13 40.19
N ARG A 3 23.78 0.93 40.89
CA ARG A 3 22.54 1.69 40.58
C ARG A 3 22.49 2.17 39.12
N GLY A 4 23.64 2.61 38.57
CA GLY A 4 23.75 3.00 37.16
C GLY A 4 23.51 1.84 36.18
N GLN A 5 23.99 0.62 36.50
CA GLN A 5 23.73 -0.56 35.65
C GLN A 5 22.24 -0.93 35.63
N LYS A 6 21.53 -0.80 36.75
CA LYS A 6 20.08 -1.04 36.81
C LYS A 6 19.32 -0.08 35.89
N ILE A 7 19.64 1.21 35.93
CA ILE A 7 18.99 2.24 35.11
C ILE A 7 19.20 1.96 33.62
N VAL A 8 20.44 1.66 33.21
CA VAL A 8 20.76 1.36 31.80
C VAL A 8 19.98 0.14 31.32
N ILE A 9 19.94 -0.95 32.11
CA ILE A 9 19.18 -2.15 31.78
C ILE A 9 17.69 -1.83 31.62
N THR A 10 17.11 -1.06 32.55
CA THR A 10 15.71 -0.65 32.46
C THR A 10 15.42 0.15 31.19
N ILE A 11 16.28 1.10 30.83
CA ILE A 11 16.12 1.90 29.59
C ILE A 11 16.15 0.99 28.36
N ILE A 12 17.10 0.05 28.28
CA ILE A 12 17.19 -0.90 27.17
C ILE A 12 15.93 -1.75 27.06
N ILE A 13 15.41 -2.25 28.18
CA ILE A 13 14.16 -3.04 28.21
C ILE A 13 12.99 -2.20 27.71
N VAL A 14 12.83 -0.96 28.20
CA VAL A 14 11.74 -0.07 27.78
C VAL A 14 11.82 0.23 26.28
N ILE A 15 13.00 0.57 25.76
CA ILE A 15 13.22 0.80 24.33
C ILE A 15 12.87 -0.46 23.53
N GLY A 16 13.34 -1.63 23.99
CA GLY A 16 13.04 -2.91 23.35
C GLY A 16 11.53 -3.18 23.26
N ILE A 17 10.79 -2.95 24.34
CA ILE A 17 9.33 -3.10 24.36
C ILE A 17 8.67 -2.15 23.37
N VAL A 18 9.09 -0.89 23.31
CA VAL A 18 8.53 0.10 22.38
C VAL A 18 8.79 -0.31 20.93
N VAL A 19 10.01 -0.75 20.59
CA VAL A 19 10.34 -1.20 19.23
C VAL A 19 9.51 -2.42 18.83
N VAL A 20 9.37 -3.40 19.73
CA VAL A 20 8.52 -4.58 19.49
C VAL A 20 7.06 -4.15 19.27
N TYR A 21 6.54 -3.26 20.11
CA TYR A 21 5.18 -2.74 19.97
C TYR A 21 4.95 -2.09 18.61
N LEU A 22 5.87 -1.22 18.17
CA LEU A 22 5.79 -0.54 16.86
C LEU A 22 5.87 -1.52 15.68
N HIS A 23 6.70 -2.56 15.80
CA HIS A 23 6.85 -3.59 14.76
C HIS A 23 5.57 -4.39 14.54
N PHE A 24 4.82 -4.67 15.61
CA PHE A 24 3.54 -5.41 15.53
C PHE A 24 2.31 -4.51 15.42
N ALA A 25 2.49 -3.18 15.41
CA ALA A 25 1.39 -2.24 15.31
C ALA A 25 0.58 -2.44 14.02
N PRO A 26 -0.76 -2.25 14.08
CA PRO A 26 -1.64 -2.33 12.92
C PRO A 26 -1.46 -1.12 11.99
N VAL A 27 -2.01 -1.19 10.78
CA VAL A 27 -2.07 -0.08 9.82
C VAL A 27 -2.79 1.13 10.38
N SER A 28 -3.78 0.91 11.26
CA SER A 28 -4.48 1.99 11.95
C SER A 28 -3.55 2.86 12.81
N PHE A 29 -2.41 2.35 13.26
CA PHE A 29 -1.38 3.15 13.93
C PHE A 29 -0.82 4.21 12.99
N ASP A 30 -0.42 3.82 11.77
CA ASP A 30 0.09 4.75 10.76
C ASP A 30 -1.02 5.74 10.34
N ALA A 31 -2.26 5.24 10.16
CA ALA A 31 -3.39 6.07 9.78
C ALA A 31 -3.78 7.11 10.84
N SER A 32 -3.61 6.79 12.13
CA SER A 32 -3.97 7.67 13.24
C SER A 32 -3.16 8.97 13.26
N ALA A 33 -1.94 8.94 12.72
CA ALA A 33 -1.08 10.12 12.62
C ALA A 33 -1.54 11.10 11.52
N CYS A 34 -2.36 10.65 10.56
CA CYS A 34 -2.69 11.41 9.35
C CYS A 34 -4.05 12.14 9.37
N GLY A 35 -4.77 12.17 10.50
CA GLY A 35 -5.99 12.99 10.65
C GLY A 35 -7.07 12.77 9.57
N GLY A 36 -7.13 11.57 8.98
CA GLY A 36 -8.08 11.22 7.91
C GLY A 36 -7.49 11.21 6.48
N GLY A 37 -6.31 11.79 6.26
CA GLY A 37 -5.64 11.85 4.95
C GLY A 37 -4.88 10.58 4.55
N TYR A 38 -4.90 9.54 5.38
CA TYR A 38 -4.02 8.38 5.20
C TYR A 38 -4.25 7.63 3.89
N LYS A 39 -5.52 7.41 3.51
CA LYS A 39 -5.86 6.74 2.25
C LYS A 39 -5.31 7.46 1.03
N ARG A 40 -5.39 8.80 1.06
CA ARG A 40 -4.84 9.66 0.02
C ARG A 40 -3.32 9.58 -0.03
N TRP A 41 -2.67 9.62 1.13
CA TRP A 41 -1.23 9.44 1.23
C TRP A 41 -0.77 8.07 0.68
N VAL A 42 -1.51 6.98 0.95
CA VAL A 42 -1.23 5.65 0.38
C VAL A 42 -1.30 5.69 -1.14
N ALA A 43 -2.37 6.28 -1.69
CA ALA A 43 -2.52 6.43 -3.14
C ALA A 43 -1.35 7.23 -3.73
N ASP A 44 -1.01 8.38 -3.16
CA ASP A 44 0.06 9.22 -3.69
C ASP A 44 1.45 8.57 -3.53
N SER A 45 1.71 7.83 -2.44
CA SER A 45 3.04 7.31 -2.10
C SER A 45 3.34 5.92 -2.66
N HIS A 46 2.32 5.11 -2.98
CA HIS A 46 2.51 3.72 -3.40
C HIS A 46 2.07 3.42 -4.83
N SER A 47 1.26 4.26 -5.48
CA SER A 47 0.70 3.95 -6.81
C SER A 47 1.77 3.62 -7.86
N GLU A 48 2.87 4.37 -7.92
CA GLU A 48 3.95 4.10 -8.86
C GLU A 48 4.61 2.73 -8.61
N GLY A 49 4.88 2.38 -7.35
CA GLY A 49 5.43 1.08 -6.98
C GLY A 49 4.48 -0.07 -7.30
N LEU A 50 3.17 0.12 -7.12
CA LEU A 50 2.15 -0.87 -7.46
C LEU A 50 2.04 -1.09 -8.98
N ILE A 51 2.10 -0.01 -9.77
CA ILE A 51 2.14 -0.09 -11.24
C ILE A 51 3.39 -0.83 -11.71
N ASN A 52 4.56 -0.54 -11.13
CA ASN A 52 5.79 -1.25 -11.46
C ASN A 52 5.69 -2.74 -11.12
N LEU A 53 5.08 -3.09 -9.99
CA LEU A 53 4.85 -4.48 -9.62
C LEU A 53 3.93 -5.18 -10.63
N PHE A 54 2.92 -4.49 -11.17
CA PHE A 54 2.11 -5.02 -12.27
C PHE A 54 2.89 -5.21 -13.58
N ILE A 55 3.73 -4.24 -13.96
CA ILE A 55 4.59 -4.33 -15.15
C ILE A 55 5.51 -5.54 -15.05
N GLU A 56 6.16 -5.72 -13.89
CA GLU A 56 7.06 -6.84 -13.61
C GLU A 56 6.32 -8.18 -13.64
N GLU A 57 5.18 -8.30 -12.95
CA GLU A 57 4.38 -9.53 -12.88
C GLU A 57 3.83 -9.94 -14.26
N LYS A 58 3.49 -8.96 -15.10
CA LYS A 58 3.01 -9.21 -16.47
C LYS A 58 4.12 -9.37 -17.50
N GLY A 59 5.38 -9.14 -17.12
CA GLY A 59 6.51 -9.16 -18.05
C GLY A 59 6.34 -8.15 -19.19
N LEU A 60 5.75 -6.98 -18.91
CA LEU A 60 5.52 -5.96 -19.93
C LEU A 60 6.83 -5.24 -20.27
N ASP A 61 7.08 -5.05 -21.56
CA ASP A 61 8.23 -4.30 -22.04
C ASP A 61 8.06 -2.81 -21.74
N LYS A 62 9.19 -2.09 -21.63
CA LYS A 62 9.22 -0.63 -21.42
C LYS A 62 8.52 0.19 -22.52
N GLY A 63 8.24 -0.42 -23.67
CA GLY A 63 7.50 0.20 -24.79
C GLY A 63 5.99 -0.02 -24.75
N THR A 64 5.47 -0.77 -23.78
CA THR A 64 4.03 -1.03 -23.64
C THR A 64 3.30 0.26 -23.29
N ASN A 65 2.19 0.55 -23.98
CA ASN A 65 1.40 1.73 -23.67
C ASN A 65 0.56 1.46 -22.42
N LEU A 66 1.03 1.95 -21.28
CA LEU A 66 0.34 1.86 -19.99
C LEU A 66 -0.17 3.24 -19.56
N ILE A 67 -1.47 3.33 -19.32
CA ILE A 67 -2.13 4.56 -18.86
C ILE A 67 -2.79 4.27 -17.51
N LEU A 68 -2.48 5.09 -16.51
CA LEU A 68 -3.21 5.07 -15.24
C LEU A 68 -4.59 5.70 -15.43
N MET A 69 -5.65 4.91 -15.32
CA MET A 69 -7.03 5.38 -15.49
C MET A 69 -7.60 6.00 -14.22
N SER A 70 -7.25 5.45 -13.05
CA SER A 70 -7.72 5.96 -11.76
C SER A 70 -7.04 7.28 -11.38
N LYS A 71 -7.82 8.26 -10.93
CA LYS A 71 -7.24 9.41 -10.21
C LYS A 71 -6.83 8.97 -8.80
N PRO A 72 -5.91 9.65 -8.12
CA PRO A 72 -5.51 9.19 -6.79
C PRO A 72 -6.60 9.34 -5.73
N SER A 73 -7.68 10.10 -5.99
CA SER A 73 -8.91 10.08 -5.18
C SER A 73 -9.63 8.74 -5.30
N ASP A 74 -9.76 8.24 -6.52
CA ASP A 74 -10.45 7.00 -6.83
C ASP A 74 -9.68 5.81 -6.22
N ILE A 75 -8.35 5.84 -6.31
CA ILE A 75 -7.48 4.87 -5.64
C ILE A 75 -7.68 4.96 -4.12
N ALA A 76 -7.66 6.16 -3.54
CA ALA A 76 -7.84 6.36 -2.10
C ALA A 76 -9.17 5.79 -1.60
N ASP A 77 -10.25 5.88 -2.38
CA ASP A 77 -11.56 5.32 -2.01
C ASP A 77 -11.55 3.80 -1.90
N THR A 78 -10.67 3.12 -2.65
CA THR A 78 -10.46 1.66 -2.56
C THR A 78 -9.60 1.24 -1.37
N VAL A 79 -8.80 2.17 -0.82
CA VAL A 79 -7.85 1.85 0.25
C VAL A 79 -8.61 1.45 1.51
N ASN A 80 -8.32 0.26 2.01
CA ASN A 80 -8.83 -0.26 3.27
C ASN A 80 -7.77 -1.14 3.96
N TRP A 81 -7.98 -1.47 5.24
CA TRP A 81 -7.02 -2.27 6.00
C TRP A 81 -7.70 -3.10 7.07
N ASN A 82 -7.05 -4.20 7.44
CA ASN A 82 -7.41 -5.04 8.57
C ASN A 82 -6.14 -5.51 9.29
N GLY A 83 -5.98 -5.16 10.57
CA GLY A 83 -4.77 -5.48 11.32
C GLY A 83 -3.52 -4.91 10.66
N ARG A 84 -2.63 -5.79 10.18
CA ARG A 84 -1.38 -5.42 9.50
C ARG A 84 -1.46 -5.46 7.97
N ASP A 85 -2.62 -5.81 7.43
CA ASP A 85 -2.83 -5.92 5.99
C ASP A 85 -3.55 -4.68 5.48
N ILE A 86 -3.07 -4.13 4.37
CA ILE A 86 -3.66 -3.01 3.64
C ILE A 86 -4.01 -3.47 2.22
N TYR A 87 -5.06 -2.91 1.66
CA TYR A 87 -5.57 -3.26 0.34
C TYR A 87 -5.79 -2.00 -0.47
N ALA A 88 -5.54 -2.08 -1.78
CA ALA A 88 -5.79 -1.00 -2.72
C ALA A 88 -6.13 -1.59 -4.09
N THR A 89 -6.91 -0.86 -4.90
CA THR A 89 -7.20 -1.22 -6.29
C THR A 89 -6.84 -0.07 -7.21
N ILE A 90 -6.22 -0.39 -8.34
CA ILE A 90 -5.83 0.57 -9.37
C ILE A 90 -6.40 0.12 -10.71
N GLU A 91 -7.04 1.06 -11.43
CA GLU A 91 -7.47 0.86 -12.81
C GLU A 91 -6.39 1.34 -13.78
N LEU A 92 -6.00 0.45 -14.68
CA LEU A 92 -4.96 0.67 -15.70
C LEU A 92 -5.53 0.37 -17.08
N GLU A 93 -5.05 1.06 -18.10
CA GLU A 93 -5.21 0.66 -19.50
C GLU A 93 -3.86 0.22 -20.05
N VAL A 94 -3.81 -0.96 -20.64
CA VAL A 94 -2.61 -1.52 -21.28
C VAL A 94 -2.97 -1.86 -22.72
N ASP A 95 -2.33 -1.21 -23.68
CA ASP A 95 -2.57 -1.38 -25.12
C ASP A 95 -4.08 -1.31 -25.49
N GLY A 96 -4.79 -0.34 -24.90
CA GLY A 96 -6.22 -0.11 -25.15
C GLY A 96 -7.16 -1.09 -24.41
N ARG A 97 -6.65 -1.90 -23.48
CA ARG A 97 -7.45 -2.84 -22.68
C ARG A 97 -7.45 -2.43 -21.20
N PRO A 98 -8.62 -2.30 -20.56
CA PRO A 98 -8.71 -1.93 -19.16
C PRO A 98 -8.46 -3.12 -18.23
N PHE A 99 -7.77 -2.86 -17.14
CA PHE A 99 -7.43 -3.78 -16.07
C PHE A 99 -7.75 -3.16 -14.73
N SER A 100 -8.52 -3.86 -13.91
CA SER A 100 -8.68 -3.57 -12.49
C SER A 100 -7.71 -4.48 -11.73
N VAL A 101 -6.75 -3.88 -11.03
CA VAL A 101 -5.71 -4.62 -10.31
C VAL A 101 -5.84 -4.40 -8.82
N SER A 102 -6.13 -5.47 -8.08
CA SER A 102 -6.21 -5.46 -6.63
C SER A 102 -4.90 -5.92 -6.01
N TYR A 103 -4.43 -5.16 -5.02
CA TYR A 103 -3.20 -5.39 -4.28
C TYR A 103 -3.49 -5.59 -2.80
N SER A 104 -2.70 -6.45 -2.16
CA SER A 104 -2.54 -6.45 -0.70
C SER A 104 -1.11 -6.15 -0.31
N GLY A 105 -0.95 -5.45 0.80
CA GLY A 105 0.32 -5.10 1.40
C GLY A 105 0.35 -5.56 2.84
N LYS A 106 1.38 -6.31 3.23
CA LYS A 106 1.61 -6.65 4.63
C LYS A 106 2.58 -5.64 5.26
N ARG A 107 2.13 -4.91 6.29
CA ARG A 107 2.94 -3.95 7.03
C ARG A 107 4.11 -4.66 7.71
N TYR A 108 5.35 -4.31 7.39
CA TYR A 108 6.55 -4.83 8.07
C TYR A 108 7.31 -3.76 8.87
N TRP A 109 7.05 -2.48 8.59
CA TRP A 109 7.52 -1.34 9.36
C TRP A 109 6.51 -0.19 9.25
N ILE A 110 6.71 0.88 10.03
CA ILE A 110 5.93 2.11 9.94
C ILE A 110 5.90 2.58 8.50
N GLU A 111 4.70 2.68 7.91
CA GLU A 111 4.46 3.13 6.54
C GLU A 111 5.14 2.28 5.44
N LYS A 112 5.60 1.07 5.79
CA LYS A 112 6.26 0.16 4.84
C LYS A 112 5.51 -1.16 4.73
N TYR A 113 5.23 -1.51 3.47
CA TYR A 113 4.35 -2.60 3.09
C TYR A 113 5.03 -3.52 2.09
N ALA A 114 4.95 -4.82 2.34
CA ALA A 114 5.31 -5.84 1.37
C ALA A 114 4.09 -6.08 0.49
N TRP A 115 4.05 -5.38 -0.64
CA TRP A 115 2.95 -5.43 -1.60
C TRP A 115 3.02 -6.66 -2.50
N LYS A 116 1.86 -7.14 -2.93
CA LYS A 116 1.67 -8.16 -3.94
C LYS A 116 0.36 -7.93 -4.68
N ILE A 117 0.24 -8.50 -5.88
CA ILE A 117 -1.04 -8.58 -6.59
C ILE A 117 -1.86 -9.73 -6.02
N ASP A 118 -3.10 -9.45 -5.67
CA ASP A 118 -4.07 -10.48 -5.28
C ASP A 118 -4.95 -10.91 -6.45
N ASN A 119 -5.39 -9.96 -7.26
CA ASN A 119 -6.29 -10.22 -8.37
C ASN A 119 -6.10 -9.23 -9.52
N ILE A 120 -6.34 -9.71 -10.75
CA ILE A 120 -6.35 -8.91 -11.96
C ILE A 120 -7.61 -9.26 -12.73
N VAL A 121 -8.52 -8.29 -12.87
CA VAL A 121 -9.71 -8.42 -13.70
C VAL A 121 -9.50 -7.62 -14.97
N SER A 122 -9.47 -8.29 -16.12
CA SER A 122 -9.52 -7.62 -17.42
C SER A 122 -10.98 -7.32 -17.79
N GLY A 123 -11.30 -6.06 -18.01
CA GLY A 123 -12.62 -5.65 -18.50
C GLY A 123 -12.68 -5.62 -20.03
N ILE A 124 -13.87 -5.80 -20.59
CA ILE A 124 -14.19 -5.27 -21.92
C ILE A 124 -14.67 -3.83 -21.69
N VAL A 125 -14.08 -2.85 -22.38
CA VAL A 125 -14.65 -1.50 -22.45
C VAL A 125 -16.02 -1.62 -23.12
N ILE A 126 -17.10 -1.70 -22.35
CA ILE A 126 -18.41 -1.36 -22.89
C ILE A 126 -18.37 0.15 -23.07
N ARG A 127 -18.00 0.60 -24.27
CA ARG A 127 -18.21 1.98 -24.69
C ARG A 127 -19.71 2.25 -24.54
N ARG A 128 -20.14 2.81 -23.41
CA ARG A 128 -21.46 3.41 -23.30
C ARG A 128 -21.44 4.59 -24.25
N GLY A 129 -22.15 4.44 -25.37
CA GLY A 129 -22.30 5.49 -26.37
C GLY A 129 -22.77 6.78 -25.70
N ALA A 130 -22.13 7.88 -26.08
CA ALA A 130 -22.67 9.20 -25.86
C ALA A 130 -24.02 9.29 -26.56
N ASN A 131 -25.04 9.72 -25.82
CA ASN A 131 -26.23 10.37 -26.36
C ASN A 131 -26.06 11.88 -26.18
#